data_AF-A0A956AHJ4-F1
#
_entry.id   AF-A0A956AHJ4-F1
#
_cell.length_a   1.000
_cell.length_b   1.000
_cell.length_c   1.000
_cell.angle_alpha   90.00
_cell.angle_beta   90.00
_cell.angle_gamma   90.00
#
_symmetry.space_group_name_H-M   'P 1'
#
loop_
_entity.id
_entity.type
_entity.pdbx_description
1 polymer ?
#
loop_
_entity_poly.entity_id
_entity_poly.type
_entity_poly.pdbx_seq_one_letter_code
_entity_poly.pdbx_strand_id
1 'polypeptide(L)'
;HHDNHFGLEVYKRMPTDLDRTTILSWFITLQAPDAGGELVVYGLWGSDPNLPMLPTRFIDTAALEAHFAKEIIDLRAGDLVVFDAGRHVHRVAPIQGARPRLTMGGFLTIDTARTRLAFWS
;
A
#
# COMPACT_ATOMS: atom_id res chain seq x y z
N HIS A 1 -6.57 1.55 -3.61
CA HIS A 1 -5.74 0.54 -4.26
C HIS A 1 -5.74 -0.67 -3.37
N HIS A 2 -6.28 -1.78 -3.86
CA HIS A 2 -6.56 -2.98 -3.06
C HIS A 2 -6.09 -4.21 -3.83
N ASP A 3 -4.84 -4.18 -4.30
CA ASP A 3 -4.39 -5.14 -5.28
C ASP A 3 -3.23 -5.98 -4.74
N ASN A 4 -3.36 -7.29 -4.94
CA ASN A 4 -2.23 -8.20 -4.94
C ASN A 4 -1.37 -7.87 -6.18
N HIS A 5 -0.41 -6.97 -5.99
CA HIS A 5 0.38 -6.38 -7.07
C HIS A 5 1.06 -7.46 -7.94
N PHE A 6 1.47 -8.59 -7.35
CA PHE A 6 2.19 -9.65 -8.05
C PHE A 6 1.41 -10.34 -9.17
N GLY A 7 0.08 -10.23 -9.19
CA GLY A 7 -0.74 -10.76 -10.27
C GLY A 7 -0.72 -9.93 -11.56
N LEU A 8 -0.26 -8.68 -11.50
CA LEU A 8 -0.33 -7.75 -12.63
C LEU A 8 0.82 -8.01 -13.64
N GLU A 9 0.48 -7.96 -14.93
CA GLU A 9 1.42 -8.20 -16.03
C GLU A 9 2.66 -7.30 -16.01
N VAL A 10 2.55 -6.10 -15.44
CA VAL A 10 3.67 -5.18 -15.30
C VAL A 10 4.82 -5.78 -14.46
N TYR A 11 4.50 -6.57 -13.43
CA TYR A 11 5.51 -7.20 -12.57
C TYR A 11 6.14 -8.43 -13.20
N LYS A 12 5.42 -9.12 -14.09
CA LYS A 12 6.00 -10.20 -14.90
C LYS A 12 7.05 -9.70 -15.89
N ARG A 13 6.96 -8.42 -16.27
CA ARG A 13 7.89 -7.73 -17.18
C ARG A 13 9.04 -7.01 -16.46
N MET A 14 9.03 -6.93 -15.13
CA MET A 14 10.21 -6.42 -14.40
C MET A 14 11.44 -7.25 -14.77
N PRO A 15 12.65 -6.68 -14.80
CA PRO A 15 13.88 -7.44 -15.01
C PRO A 15 13.98 -8.68 -14.09
N THR A 16 14.55 -9.78 -14.58
CA THR A 16 14.65 -11.06 -13.84
C THR A 16 15.64 -10.99 -12.68
N ASP A 17 16.54 -10.01 -12.72
CA ASP A 17 17.52 -9.72 -11.68
C ASP A 17 16.92 -8.93 -10.50
N LEU A 18 15.67 -8.49 -10.58
CA LEU A 18 14.93 -7.88 -9.45
C LEU A 18 14.10 -8.91 -8.67
N ASP A 19 13.94 -8.70 -7.37
CA ASP A 19 13.00 -9.45 -6.56
C ASP A 19 11.56 -9.10 -6.97
N ARG A 20 10.88 -10.09 -7.54
CA ARG A 20 9.47 -9.99 -7.99
C ARG A 20 8.49 -10.56 -6.98
N THR A 21 8.95 -10.90 -5.78
CA THR A 21 8.15 -11.47 -4.68
C THR A 21 7.96 -10.52 -3.52
N THR A 22 8.76 -9.45 -3.46
CA THR A 22 8.64 -8.37 -2.49
C THR A 22 8.51 -7.05 -3.24
N ILE A 23 7.46 -6.29 -2.95
CA ILE A 23 7.29 -4.92 -3.43
C ILE A 23 6.91 -4.09 -2.22
N LEU A 24 7.77 -3.16 -1.83
CA LEU A 24 7.42 -2.20 -0.79
C LEU A 24 6.82 -0.96 -1.47
N SER A 25 5.86 -0.32 -0.81
CA SER A 25 5.51 1.05 -1.13
C SER A 25 6.36 2.00 -0.30
N TRP A 26 6.71 3.12 -0.90
CA TRP A 26 7.30 4.25 -0.20
C TRP A 26 6.56 5.53 -0.57
N PHE A 27 6.41 6.44 0.38
CA PHE A 27 5.98 7.79 0.08
C PHE A 27 6.38 8.76 1.18
N ILE A 28 6.63 10.01 0.78
CA ILE A 28 6.76 11.15 1.68
C ILE A 28 5.47 11.99 1.65
N THR A 29 5.01 12.41 2.83
CA THR A 29 3.90 13.36 2.94
C THR A 29 4.42 14.76 2.69
N LEU A 30 3.91 15.43 1.65
CA LEU A 30 4.24 16.82 1.32
C LEU A 30 3.28 17.79 2.03
N GLN A 31 2.01 17.40 2.13
CA GLN A 31 0.97 18.18 2.81
C GLN A 31 -0.01 17.22 3.50
N ALA A 32 -0.19 17.40 4.81
CA ALA A 32 -1.24 16.71 5.56
C ALA A 32 -2.62 17.36 5.29
N PRO A 33 -3.71 16.58 5.28
CA PRO A 33 -5.07 17.12 5.20
C PRO A 33 -5.49 17.81 6.51
N ASP A 34 -6.70 18.38 6.56
CA ASP A 34 -7.26 18.92 7.81
C ASP A 34 -7.61 17.80 8.81
N ALA A 35 -8.22 16.71 8.31
CA ALA A 35 -8.49 15.48 9.06
C ALA A 35 -8.64 14.28 8.09
N GLY A 36 -8.57 13.06 8.62
CA GLY A 36 -8.59 11.85 7.81
C GLY A 36 -7.29 11.66 7.02
N GLY A 37 -7.35 10.88 5.94
CA GLY A 37 -6.17 10.65 5.10
C GLY A 37 -5.06 9.81 5.74
N GLU A 38 -5.34 9.15 6.87
CA GLU A 38 -4.41 8.23 7.53
C GLU A 38 -4.13 7.02 6.63
N LEU A 39 -2.90 6.49 6.73
CA LEU A 39 -2.58 5.19 6.16
C LEU A 39 -3.14 4.12 7.10
N VAL A 40 -3.98 3.23 6.58
CA VAL A 40 -4.50 2.07 7.29
C VAL A 40 -3.87 0.82 6.69
N VAL A 41 -3.13 0.06 7.50
CA VAL A 41 -2.50 -1.22 7.10
C VAL A 41 -3.14 -2.34 7.90
N TYR A 42 -3.74 -3.31 7.22
CA TYR A 42 -4.38 -4.44 7.89
C TYR A 42 -3.41 -5.61 8.06
N GLY A 43 -3.62 -6.40 9.11
CA GLY A 43 -2.97 -7.71 9.30
C GLY A 43 -3.44 -8.78 8.31
N LEU A 44 -4.19 -8.41 7.26
CA LEU A 44 -4.66 -9.28 6.19
C LEU A 44 -3.69 -9.23 5.00
N TRP A 45 -3.30 -10.40 4.52
CA TRP A 45 -2.46 -10.51 3.32
C TRP A 45 -3.34 -10.48 2.05
N GLY A 46 -2.87 -9.79 1.01
CA GLY A 46 -3.57 -9.74 -0.29
C GLY A 46 -3.60 -11.07 -1.04
N SER A 47 -2.78 -12.05 -0.61
CA SER A 47 -2.78 -13.41 -1.13
C SER A 47 -3.71 -14.37 -0.36
N ASP A 48 -4.43 -13.89 0.66
CA ASP A 48 -5.36 -14.74 1.41
C ASP A 48 -6.47 -15.27 0.48
N PRO A 49 -6.77 -16.57 0.47
CA PRO A 49 -7.80 -17.13 -0.41
C PRO A 49 -9.22 -16.65 -0.06
N ASN A 50 -9.43 -16.15 1.16
CA ASN A 50 -10.72 -15.75 1.70
C ASN A 50 -10.78 -14.24 1.99
N LEU A 51 -10.28 -13.40 1.07
CA LEU A 51 -10.46 -11.96 1.16
C LEU A 51 -11.96 -11.62 1.34
N PRO A 52 -12.31 -10.67 2.23
CA PRO A 52 -13.69 -10.23 2.38
C PRO A 52 -14.07 -9.41 1.15
N MET A 53 -14.75 -10.05 0.20
CA MET A 53 -15.14 -9.44 -1.07
C MET A 53 -16.65 -9.21 -1.11
N LEU A 54 -17.06 -8.04 -1.58
CA LEU A 54 -18.42 -7.76 -1.99
C LEU A 54 -18.76 -8.54 -3.28
N PRO A 55 -20.05 -8.77 -3.59
CA PRO A 55 -20.47 -9.39 -4.86
C PRO A 55 -19.94 -8.66 -6.11
N THR A 56 -19.65 -7.38 -5.98
CA THR A 56 -19.04 -6.51 -7.01
C THR A 56 -17.54 -6.75 -7.22
N ARG A 57 -16.94 -7.67 -6.45
CA ARG A 57 -15.49 -7.95 -6.42
C ARG A 57 -14.62 -6.77 -5.98
N PHE A 58 -15.19 -5.86 -5.20
CA PHE A 58 -14.42 -4.93 -4.37
C PHE A 58 -14.23 -5.51 -2.98
N ILE A 59 -13.16 -5.12 -2.29
CA ILE A 59 -12.98 -5.48 -0.89
C ILE A 59 -14.09 -4.84 -0.05
N ASP A 60 -14.73 -5.65 0.79
CA ASP A 60 -15.67 -5.19 1.80
C ASP A 60 -14.92 -4.49 2.93
N THR A 61 -14.94 -3.15 2.89
CA THR A 61 -14.27 -2.33 3.89
C THR A 61 -14.92 -2.47 5.27
N ALA A 62 -16.23 -2.70 5.36
CA ALA A 62 -16.89 -2.87 6.66
C ALA A 62 -16.42 -4.14 7.35
N ALA A 63 -16.29 -5.23 6.60
CA ALA A 63 -15.71 -6.48 7.11
C ALA A 63 -14.24 -6.33 7.49
N LEU A 64 -13.43 -5.60 6.70
CA LEU A 64 -12.04 -5.28 7.07
C LEU A 64 -11.96 -4.57 8.42
N GLU A 65 -12.79 -3.53 8.60
CA GLU A 65 -12.78 -2.71 9.81
C GLU A 65 -13.20 -3.48 11.07
N ALA A 66 -14.10 -4.45 10.93
CA ALA A 66 -14.68 -5.21 12.03
C ALA A 66 -13.86 -6.45 12.44
N HIS A 67 -13.16 -7.08 11.49
CA HIS A 67 -12.62 -8.43 11.69
C HIS A 67 -11.11 -8.56 11.62
N PHE A 68 -10.40 -7.52 11.15
CA PHE A 68 -8.95 -7.59 10.98
C PHE A 68 -8.24 -6.56 11.87
N ALA A 69 -7.16 -7.02 12.52
CA ALA A 69 -6.24 -6.12 13.19
C ALA A 69 -5.67 -5.11 12.17
N LYS A 70 -5.48 -3.88 12.60
CA LYS A 70 -5.01 -2.80 11.73
C LYS A 70 -4.16 -1.81 12.51
N GLU A 71 -3.18 -1.25 11.82
CA GLU A 71 -2.44 -0.08 12.25
C GLU A 71 -2.96 1.13 11.49
N ILE A 72 -3.22 2.22 12.23
CA ILE A 72 -3.63 3.50 11.67
C ILE A 72 -2.51 4.49 11.93
N ILE A 73 -1.97 5.03 10.85
CA ILE A 73 -0.78 5.88 10.90
C ILE A 73 -1.19 7.27 10.41
N ASP A 74 -1.22 8.21 11.36
CA ASP A 74 -1.35 9.64 11.09
C ASP A 74 0.01 10.21 10.69
N LEU A 75 0.09 10.83 9.51
CA LEU A 75 1.33 11.25 8.87
C LEU A 75 1.37 12.75 8.67
N ARG A 76 2.47 13.35 9.09
CA ARG A 76 2.74 14.79 8.99
C ARG A 76 3.60 15.07 7.77
N ALA A 77 3.59 16.34 7.35
CA ALA A 77 4.49 16.80 6.29
C ALA A 77 5.96 16.52 6.68
N GLY A 78 6.70 15.87 5.79
CA GLY A 78 8.07 15.42 6.00
C GLY A 78 8.21 13.94 6.41
N ASP A 79 7.14 13.29 6.87
CA ASP A 79 7.21 11.88 7.24
C ASP A 79 7.37 11.00 6.00
N LEU A 80 8.38 10.14 6.02
CA LEU A 80 8.62 9.08 5.05
C LEU A 80 8.13 7.75 5.61
N VAL A 81 7.26 7.07 4.86
CA VAL A 81 6.83 5.71 5.16
C VAL A 81 7.38 4.76 4.12
N VAL A 82 7.87 3.62 4.58
CA VAL A 82 8.23 2.46 3.76
C VAL A 82 7.60 1.23 4.39
N PHE A 83 6.79 0.48 3.63
CA PHE A 83 6.06 -0.68 4.16
C PHE A 83 5.78 -1.74 3.08
N ASP A 84 5.52 -2.97 3.52
CA ASP A 84 5.26 -4.14 2.66
C ASP A 84 3.84 -4.13 2.08
N ALA A 85 3.61 -3.18 1.17
CA ALA A 85 2.35 -2.97 0.46
C ALA A 85 2.03 -4.07 -0.55
N GLY A 86 3.03 -4.82 -1.02
CA GLY A 86 2.82 -5.99 -1.87
C GLY A 86 2.12 -7.12 -1.12
N ARG A 87 2.39 -7.26 0.18
CA ARG A 87 1.79 -8.27 1.04
C ARG A 87 0.52 -7.81 1.74
N HIS A 88 0.54 -6.65 2.38
CA HIS A 88 -0.55 -6.22 3.25
C HIS A 88 -1.65 -5.48 2.50
N VAL A 89 -2.91 -5.85 2.76
CA VAL A 89 -4.05 -5.01 2.37
C VAL A 89 -3.94 -3.67 3.10
N HIS A 90 -4.11 -2.58 2.37
CA HIS A 90 -4.00 -1.23 2.92
C HIS A 90 -4.91 -0.26 2.20
N ARG A 91 -5.15 0.90 2.81
CA ARG A 91 -5.89 2.02 2.20
C ARG A 91 -5.48 3.35 2.80
N VAL A 92 -5.89 4.42 2.14
CA VAL A 92 -5.89 5.77 2.70
C VAL A 92 -7.31 6.10 3.16
N ALA A 93 -7.46 6.58 4.39
CA ALA A 93 -8.76 6.99 4.88
C ALA A 93 -9.32 8.20 4.11
N PRO A 94 -10.65 8.36 4.02
CA PRO A 94 -11.24 9.52 3.38
C PRO A 94 -10.74 10.82 4.02
N ILE A 95 -10.37 11.78 3.19
CA ILE A 95 -9.99 13.13 3.64
C ILE A 95 -11.24 13.87 4.07
N GLN A 96 -11.15 14.60 5.18
CA GLN A 96 -12.18 15.48 5.69
C GLN A 96 -11.64 16.91 5.75
N GLY A 97 -12.47 17.89 5.39
CA GLY A 97 -12.07 19.29 5.30
C GLY A 97 -11.69 19.73 3.88
N ALA A 98 -11.15 20.94 3.76
CA ALA A 98 -10.88 21.58 2.47
C ALA A 98 -9.43 21.39 2.01
N ARG A 99 -8.51 21.12 2.93
CA ARG A 99 -7.09 20.91 2.63
C ARG A 99 -6.86 19.49 2.08
N PRO A 100 -6.33 19.34 0.85
CA PRO A 100 -6.02 18.04 0.32
C PRO A 100 -4.77 17.44 0.98
N ARG A 101 -4.65 16.11 0.92
CA ARG A 101 -3.44 15.37 1.24
C ARG A 101 -2.56 15.29 -0.02
N LEU A 102 -1.31 15.69 0.08
CA LEU A 102 -0.34 15.58 -1.02
C LEU A 102 0.81 14.66 -0.61
N THR A 103 1.08 13.65 -1.43
CA THR A 103 2.19 12.70 -1.24
C THR A 103 2.98 12.53 -2.52
N MET A 104 4.28 12.29 -2.37
CA MET A 104 5.14 11.81 -3.45
C MET A 104 5.66 10.44 -3.07
N GLY A 105 5.56 9.47 -3.97
CA GLY A 105 5.91 8.10 -3.64
C GLY A 105 5.88 7.19 -4.85
N GLY A 106 6.04 5.91 -4.56
CA GLY A 106 5.99 4.86 -5.55
C GLY A 106 6.28 3.52 -4.90
N PHE A 107 6.91 2.65 -5.66
CA PHE A 107 7.27 1.31 -5.26
C PHE A 107 8.78 1.15 -5.24
N LEU A 108 9.24 0.20 -4.45
CA LEU A 108 10.63 -0.20 -4.42
C LEU A 108 10.75 -1.72 -4.27
N THR A 109 11.82 -2.25 -4.81
CA THR A 109 12.27 -3.63 -4.59
C THR A 109 13.80 -3.66 -4.50
N ILE A 110 14.34 -4.83 -4.18
CA ILE A 110 15.77 -5.10 -4.15
C ILE A 110 16.13 -6.03 -5.32
N ASP A 111 17.36 -5.95 -5.81
CA ASP A 111 17.87 -6.98 -6.72
C ASP A 111 18.01 -8.35 -6.03
N THR A 112 18.01 -9.41 -6.82
CA THR A 112 18.15 -10.80 -6.35
C THR A 112 19.47 -11.04 -5.59
N ALA A 113 20.52 -10.28 -5.91
CA ALA A 113 21.80 -10.31 -5.21
C ALA A 113 21.82 -9.48 -3.91
N ARG A 114 20.76 -8.72 -3.64
CA ARG A 114 20.60 -7.83 -2.48
C ARG A 114 21.67 -6.74 -2.34
N THR A 115 22.13 -6.21 -3.47
CA THR A 115 23.15 -5.17 -3.56
C THR A 115 22.60 -3.81 -3.99
N ARG A 116 21.40 -3.76 -4.59
CA ARG A 116 20.82 -2.55 -5.17
C ARG A 116 19.34 -2.43 -4.89
N LEU A 117 18.88 -1.21 -4.68
CA LEU A 117 17.46 -0.87 -4.66
C LEU A 117 17.03 -0.36 -6.04
N ALA A 118 15.90 -0.86 -6.52
CA ALA A 118 15.20 -0.31 -7.67
C ALA A 118 13.91 0.36 -7.18
N PHE A 119 13.60 1.54 -7.69
CA PHE A 119 12.38 2.27 -7.35
C PHE A 119 11.74 2.87 -8.61
N TRP A 120 10.42 2.98 -8.60
CA TRP A 120 9.62 3.56 -9.68
C TRP A 120 8.29 4.05 -9.13
N SER A 121 7.52 4.78 -9.94
CA SER A 121 6.13 5.14 -9.66
C SER A 121 5.28 4.96 -10.91
#